data_AF-A0AAU3H4Z0-F1
#
_entry.id   AF-A0AAU3H4Z0-F1
#
_cell.length_a   1.000
_cell.length_b   1.000
_cell.length_c   1.000
_cell.angle_alpha   90.00
_cell.angle_beta   90.00
_cell.angle_gamma   90.00
#
_symmetry.space_group_name_H-M   'P 1'
#
loop_
_entity.id
_entity.type
_entity.pdbx_description
1 polymer ?
#
loop_
_entity_poly.entity_id
_entity_poly.type
_entity_poly.pdbx_seq_one_letter_code
_entity_poly.pdbx_strand_id
1 'polypeptide(L)'
;MWEHLVEEAVRRGRVTALTCASKLLISGDLEGTVQVLKWNGDEAELTSTALHDGAVTDVAVVELAEGGALVYSGGQDGRVRLWAADREPLATAVAERECAVTALAASLTEAGVALAIGWADGLVEYSVTGSDTSVRYFRPGPPVRALSVLRGGVVLIGTDESLICVEPS
;
A
#
# COMPACT_ATOMS: atom_id res chain seq x y z
N MET A 1 29.85 5.34 8.32
CA MET A 1 29.52 6.21 7.15
C MET A 1 28.24 5.76 6.45
N TRP A 2 27.88 4.46 6.46
CA TRP A 2 26.57 3.94 6.01
C TRP A 2 25.45 4.00 7.07
N GLU A 3 25.81 3.93 8.35
CA GLU A 3 24.85 3.95 9.48
C GLU A 3 24.14 5.30 9.62
N HIS A 4 24.83 6.41 9.33
CA HIS A 4 24.30 7.76 9.60
C HIS A 4 23.28 8.25 8.55
N LEU A 5 23.43 7.84 7.28
CA LEU A 5 22.50 8.22 6.21
C LEU A 5 21.15 7.47 6.31
N VAL A 6 21.15 6.26 6.86
CA VAL A 6 19.92 5.51 7.15
C VAL A 6 19.27 6.00 8.45
N GLU A 7 20.04 6.41 9.45
CA GLU A 7 19.53 6.99 10.71
C GLU A 7 18.79 8.32 10.50
N GLU A 8 19.25 9.19 9.60
CA GLU A 8 18.58 10.47 9.30
C GLU A 8 17.33 10.30 8.43
N ALA A 9 17.28 9.29 7.55
CA ALA A 9 16.17 9.10 6.61
C ALA A 9 14.82 8.80 7.29
N VAL A 10 14.84 8.27 8.52
CA VAL A 10 13.63 7.77 9.23
C VAL A 10 13.12 8.75 10.31
N ARG A 11 13.82 9.85 10.60
CA ARG A 11 13.46 10.77 11.69
C ARG A 11 12.54 11.93 11.26
N ARG A 12 11.24 11.64 11.04
CA ARG A 12 10.19 12.70 11.03
C ARG A 12 8.90 12.38 11.78
N GLY A 13 8.67 11.11 12.15
CA GLY A 13 7.50 10.71 12.91
C GLY A 13 7.58 9.24 13.31
N ARG A 14 6.60 8.75 14.08
CA ARG A 14 6.48 7.32 14.35
C ARG A 14 6.08 6.61 13.06
N VAL A 15 6.96 5.76 12.53
CA VAL A 15 6.65 4.89 11.39
C VAL A 15 5.52 3.94 11.76
N THR A 16 4.50 3.90 10.91
CA THR A 16 3.28 3.09 11.08
C THR A 16 3.15 2.02 10.00
N ALA A 17 3.73 2.24 8.83
CA ALA A 17 3.69 1.31 7.71
C ALA A 17 5.06 1.22 7.02
N LEU A 18 5.42 0.05 6.50
CA LEU A 18 6.69 -0.20 5.82
C LEU A 18 6.52 -1.28 4.75
N THR A 19 7.07 -1.05 3.57
CA THR A 19 7.19 -2.06 2.52
C THR A 19 8.45 -1.86 1.69
N CYS A 20 8.88 -2.87 0.95
CA CYS A 20 10.06 -2.79 0.10
C CYS A 20 9.90 -3.57 -1.21
N ALA A 21 10.59 -3.07 -2.23
CA ALA A 21 10.89 -3.73 -3.48
C ALA A 21 12.42 -3.78 -3.67
N SER A 22 12.93 -4.34 -4.77
CA SER A 22 14.35 -4.64 -4.95
C SER A 22 15.29 -3.45 -4.72
N LYS A 23 14.83 -2.23 -5.05
CA LYS A 23 15.59 -0.97 -4.91
C LYS A 23 14.82 0.14 -4.20
N LEU A 24 13.69 -0.19 -3.57
CA LEU A 24 12.80 0.79 -2.98
C LEU A 24 12.44 0.37 -1.56
N LEU A 25 12.51 1.31 -0.64
CA LEU A 25 11.87 1.23 0.67
C LEU A 25 10.82 2.34 0.73
N ILE A 26 9.61 1.98 1.15
CA ILE A 26 8.52 2.92 1.35
C ILE A 26 8.09 2.84 2.80
N SER A 27 8.00 3.98 3.47
CA SER A 27 7.47 4.09 4.83
C SER A 27 6.33 5.10 4.87
N GLY A 28 5.40 4.87 5.78
CA GLY A 28 4.37 5.83 6.16
C GLY A 28 4.47 6.16 7.64
N ASP A 29 4.10 7.37 8.04
CA ASP A 29 4.13 7.81 9.44
C ASP A 29 2.77 8.26 9.99
N LEU A 30 2.77 8.52 11.30
CA LEU A 30 1.62 8.94 12.07
C LEU A 30 1.03 10.30 11.63
N GLU A 31 1.82 11.12 10.93
CA GLU A 31 1.43 12.47 10.50
C GLU A 31 0.98 12.51 9.03
N GLY A 32 0.81 11.34 8.40
CA GLY A 32 0.32 11.24 7.02
C GLY A 32 1.40 11.44 5.97
N THR A 33 2.67 11.43 6.37
CA THR A 33 3.80 11.52 5.44
C THR A 33 4.18 10.14 4.94
N VAL A 34 4.36 10.04 3.63
CA VAL A 34 4.99 8.87 2.98
C VAL A 34 6.40 9.25 2.58
N GLN A 35 7.36 8.39 2.92
CA GLN A 35 8.74 8.51 2.49
C GLN A 35 9.07 7.38 1.52
N VAL A 36 9.79 7.71 0.45
CA VAL A 36 10.30 6.77 -0.54
C VAL A 36 11.81 6.91 -0.57
N LEU A 37 12.51 5.85 -0.22
CA LEU A 37 13.96 5.74 -0.32
C LEU A 37 14.29 4.85 -1.50
N LYS A 38 14.96 5.41 -2.50
CA LYS A 38 15.48 4.67 -3.66
C LYS A 38 16.95 4.36 -3.44
N TRP A 39 17.33 3.12 -3.70
CA TRP A 39 18.70 2.65 -3.54
C TRP A 39 19.31 2.24 -4.87
N ASN A 40 20.43 2.87 -5.24
CA ASN A 40 21.16 2.57 -6.48
C ASN A 40 22.54 1.93 -6.25
N GLY A 41 22.76 1.32 -5.07
CA GLY A 41 24.02 0.62 -4.74
C GLY A 41 24.98 1.48 -3.93
N ASP A 42 25.36 2.65 -4.46
CA ASP A 42 26.27 3.58 -3.77
C ASP A 42 25.56 4.85 -3.29
N GLU A 43 24.37 5.14 -3.83
CA GLU A 43 23.61 6.34 -3.54
C GLU A 43 22.18 6.00 -3.12
N ALA A 44 21.66 6.83 -2.20
CA ALA A 44 20.28 6.78 -1.74
C ALA A 44 19.59 8.12 -2.02
N GLU A 45 18.40 8.07 -2.62
CA GLU A 45 17.55 9.23 -2.83
C GLU A 45 16.32 9.10 -1.93
N LEU A 46 16.12 10.06 -1.03
CA LEU A 46 14.96 10.11 -0.13
C LEU A 46 14.00 11.21 -0.57
N THR A 47 12.76 10.82 -0.85
CA THR A 47 11.65 11.75 -1.09
C THR A 47 10.64 11.61 0.05
N SER A 48 10.11 12.74 0.53
CA SER A 48 9.14 12.80 1.62
C SER A 48 7.96 13.66 1.20
N THR A 49 6.75 13.11 1.23
CA THR A 49 5.55 13.79 0.75
C THR A 49 4.41 13.61 1.76
N ALA A 50 3.81 14.72 2.19
CA ALA A 50 2.59 14.70 2.99
C ALA A 50 1.43 14.31 2.09
N LEU A 51 0.93 13.08 2.23
CA LEU A 51 -0.09 12.54 1.35
C LEU A 51 -1.43 12.40 2.02
N HIS A 52 -1.48 12.05 3.30
CA HIS A 52 -2.74 11.79 4.02
C HIS A 52 -3.01 12.87 5.08
N ASP A 53 -4.28 13.11 5.36
CA ASP A 53 -4.72 13.90 6.51
C ASP A 53 -4.87 12.98 7.74
N GLY A 54 -3.79 12.82 8.49
CA GLY A 54 -3.66 11.83 9.56
C GLY A 54 -2.86 10.59 9.14
N ALA A 55 -2.70 9.64 10.06
CA ALA A 55 -1.70 8.58 9.93
C ALA A 55 -1.83 7.76 8.64
N VAL A 56 -0.69 7.48 8.00
CA VAL A 56 -0.60 6.43 6.98
C VAL A 56 -0.77 5.09 7.69
N THR A 57 -1.80 4.34 7.33
CA THR A 57 -2.15 3.09 8.01
C THR A 57 -1.53 1.88 7.35
N ASP A 58 -1.29 1.92 6.04
CA ASP A 58 -0.58 0.86 5.31
C ASP A 58 0.06 1.36 4.01
N VAL A 59 1.06 0.64 3.50
CA VAL A 59 1.71 0.88 2.20
C VAL A 59 1.95 -0.43 1.46
N ALA A 60 1.73 -0.44 0.14
CA ALA A 60 1.99 -1.58 -0.72
C ALA A 60 2.80 -1.16 -1.95
N VAL A 61 3.66 -2.05 -2.44
CA VAL A 61 4.48 -1.81 -3.64
C VAL A 61 4.39 -2.99 -4.59
N VAL A 62 4.30 -2.69 -5.89
CA VAL A 62 4.28 -3.69 -6.96
C VAL A 62 5.37 -3.35 -7.96
N GLU A 63 6.36 -4.25 -8.09
CA GLU A 63 7.34 -4.16 -9.15
C GLU A 63 6.72 -4.51 -10.51
N LEU A 64 7.01 -3.67 -11.49
CA LEU A 64 6.62 -3.83 -12.87
C LEU A 64 7.81 -4.28 -13.71
N ALA A 65 7.54 -4.61 -14.98
CA ALA A 65 8.60 -4.83 -15.95
C ALA A 65 9.50 -3.59 -16.09
N GLU A 66 10.74 -3.80 -16.55
CA GLU A 66 11.73 -2.74 -16.82
C GLU A 66 12.14 -1.91 -15.59
N GLY A 67 11.87 -2.39 -14.38
CA GLY A 67 12.30 -1.76 -13.13
C GLY A 67 11.39 -0.64 -12.64
N GLY A 68 10.22 -0.46 -13.25
CA GLY A 68 9.18 0.42 -12.71
C GLY A 68 8.56 -0.16 -11.44
N ALA A 69 7.97 0.69 -10.60
CA ALA A 69 7.20 0.25 -9.45
C ALA A 69 5.99 1.15 -9.22
N LEU A 70 4.85 0.54 -8.90
CA LEU A 70 3.67 1.25 -8.40
C LEU A 70 3.66 1.17 -6.88
N VAL A 71 3.31 2.28 -6.26
CA VAL A 71 3.17 2.40 -4.82
C VAL A 71 1.74 2.79 -4.49
N TYR A 72 1.19 2.15 -3.47
CA TYR A 72 -0.08 2.47 -2.87
C TYR A 72 0.12 2.88 -1.41
N SER A 73 -0.63 3.88 -0.95
CA SER A 73 -0.69 4.25 0.47
C SER A 73 -2.13 4.44 0.91
N GLY A 74 -2.45 3.94 2.09
CA GLY A 74 -3.75 4.04 2.74
C GLY A 74 -3.62 4.84 4.03
N GLY A 75 -4.64 5.61 4.39
CA GLY A 75 -4.59 6.44 5.59
C GLY A 75 -5.85 6.44 6.44
N GLN A 76 -5.73 7.10 7.60
CA GLN A 76 -6.86 7.41 8.48
C GLN A 76 -7.87 8.36 7.84
N ASP A 77 -7.44 9.14 6.84
CA ASP A 77 -8.29 10.00 6.00
C ASP A 77 -9.26 9.21 5.10
N GLY A 78 -9.21 7.87 5.12
CA GLY A 78 -10.10 7.02 4.34
C GLY A 78 -9.81 7.03 2.85
N ARG A 79 -8.60 7.43 2.45
CA ARG A 79 -8.16 7.50 1.06
C ARG A 79 -7.07 6.48 0.78
N VAL A 80 -7.09 5.94 -0.44
CA VAL A 80 -5.98 5.18 -1.03
C VAL A 80 -5.39 6.00 -2.17
N ARG A 81 -4.08 6.23 -2.14
CA ARG A 81 -3.34 6.97 -3.18
C ARG A 81 -2.45 6.03 -3.97
N LEU A 82 -2.20 6.38 -5.23
CA LEU A 82 -1.40 5.61 -6.18
C LEU A 82 -0.41 6.52 -6.91
N TRP A 83 0.80 6.02 -7.11
CA TRP A 83 1.81 6.66 -7.96
C TRP A 83 2.83 5.67 -8.49
N ALA A 84 3.52 6.05 -9.55
CA ALA A 84 4.77 5.38 -9.93
C ALA A 84 5.90 5.95 -9.08
N ALA A 85 6.82 5.12 -8.58
CA ALA A 85 7.85 5.54 -7.63
C ALA A 85 8.77 6.67 -8.14
N ASP A 86 8.86 6.86 -9.45
CA ASP A 86 9.61 7.91 -10.15
C ASP A 86 8.76 9.14 -10.53
N ARG A 87 7.49 9.18 -10.12
CA ARG A 87 6.56 10.26 -10.44
C ARG A 87 5.86 10.81 -9.23
N GLU A 88 5.27 11.98 -9.41
CA GLU A 88 4.40 12.59 -8.41
C GLU A 88 3.13 11.76 -8.21
N PRO A 89 2.57 11.76 -6.99
CA PRO A 89 1.31 11.10 -6.72
C PRO A 89 0.12 11.66 -7.50
N LEU A 90 -0.81 10.77 -7.84
CA LEU A 90 -2.06 11.19 -8.47
C LEU A 90 -2.79 12.19 -7.57
N ALA A 91 -3.34 13.24 -8.17
CA ALA A 91 -4.06 14.28 -7.44
C ALA A 91 -5.34 13.75 -6.77
N THR A 92 -5.97 12.74 -7.37
CA THR A 92 -7.18 12.09 -6.85
C THR A 92 -6.85 10.74 -6.23
N ALA A 93 -7.51 10.40 -5.13
CA ALA A 93 -7.46 9.06 -4.56
C ALA A 93 -8.01 8.03 -5.55
N VAL A 94 -7.43 6.82 -5.55
CA VAL A 94 -7.93 5.69 -6.35
C VAL A 94 -9.10 4.97 -5.68
N ALA A 95 -9.23 5.13 -4.37
CA ALA A 95 -10.40 4.72 -3.59
C ALA A 95 -10.58 5.67 -2.40
N GLU A 96 -11.82 5.95 -2.01
CA GLU A 96 -12.16 6.84 -0.91
C GLU A 96 -13.43 6.37 -0.19
N ARG A 97 -13.42 6.39 1.14
CA ARG A 97 -14.57 6.09 2.01
C ARG A 97 -14.52 6.94 3.28
N GLU A 98 -15.68 7.13 3.93
CA GLU A 98 -15.79 7.81 5.23
C GLU A 98 -15.33 6.94 6.41
N CYS A 99 -14.28 6.14 6.22
CA CYS A 99 -13.66 5.32 7.25
C CYS A 99 -12.21 5.02 6.90
N ALA A 100 -11.36 4.86 7.90
CA ALA A 100 -9.93 4.60 7.71
C ALA A 100 -9.67 3.33 6.89
N VAL A 101 -8.61 3.37 6.09
CA VAL A 101 -7.98 2.15 5.55
C VAL A 101 -7.31 1.41 6.72
N THR A 102 -7.49 0.10 6.82
CA THR A 102 -6.88 -0.73 7.87
C THR A 102 -5.77 -1.64 7.36
N ALA A 103 -5.80 -2.02 6.09
CA ALA A 103 -4.79 -2.84 5.46
C ALA A 103 -4.81 -2.64 3.93
N LEU A 104 -3.66 -2.81 3.28
CA LEU A 104 -3.50 -2.82 1.84
C LEU A 104 -2.68 -4.03 1.41
N ALA A 105 -3.04 -4.60 0.26
CA ALA A 105 -2.18 -5.54 -0.42
C ALA A 105 -2.31 -5.38 -1.93
N ALA A 106 -1.18 -5.39 -2.63
CA ALA A 106 -1.16 -5.31 -4.08
C ALA A 106 -0.21 -6.35 -4.66
N SER A 107 -0.58 -6.92 -5.81
CA SER A 107 0.25 -7.89 -6.52
C SER A 107 0.06 -7.78 -8.01
N LEU A 108 1.13 -7.95 -8.77
CA LEU A 108 1.04 -8.17 -10.21
C LEU A 108 0.47 -9.58 -10.46
N THR A 109 -0.65 -9.65 -11.16
CA THR A 109 -1.30 -10.89 -11.62
C THR A 109 -1.24 -10.96 -13.15
N GLU A 110 -1.64 -12.08 -13.75
CA GLU A 110 -1.73 -12.21 -15.21
C GLU A 110 -2.73 -11.21 -15.83
N ALA A 111 -3.77 -10.82 -15.09
CA ALA A 111 -4.80 -9.89 -15.55
C ALA A 111 -4.42 -8.41 -15.33
N GLY A 112 -3.37 -8.14 -14.54
CA GLY A 112 -2.93 -6.80 -14.18
C GLY A 112 -2.63 -6.67 -12.68
N VAL A 113 -2.54 -5.44 -12.19
CA VAL A 113 -2.27 -5.18 -10.77
C VAL A 113 -3.54 -5.37 -9.97
N ALA A 114 -3.56 -6.41 -9.14
CA ALA A 114 -4.59 -6.62 -8.16
C ALA A 114 -4.32 -5.73 -6.94
N LEU A 115 -5.37 -5.11 -6.40
CA LEU A 115 -5.37 -4.31 -5.19
C LEU A 115 -6.48 -4.79 -4.27
N ALA A 116 -6.14 -5.12 -3.03
CA ALA A 116 -7.07 -5.38 -1.94
C ALA A 116 -6.96 -4.26 -0.90
N ILE A 117 -8.10 -3.74 -0.46
CA ILE A 117 -8.21 -2.64 0.51
C ILE A 117 -9.11 -3.10 1.65
N GLY A 118 -8.58 -3.06 2.87
CA GLY A 118 -9.34 -3.29 4.10
C GLY A 118 -9.81 -1.97 4.67
N TRP A 119 -11.08 -1.90 5.05
CA TRP A 119 -11.71 -0.69 5.58
C TRP A 119 -12.15 -0.89 7.02
N ALA A 120 -12.11 0.17 7.83
CA ALA A 120 -12.48 0.12 9.24
C ALA A 120 -13.96 -0.21 9.49
N ASP A 121 -14.82 -0.09 8.47
CA ASP A 121 -16.22 -0.52 8.50
C ASP A 121 -16.43 -2.03 8.24
N GLY A 122 -15.32 -2.79 8.17
CA GLY A 122 -15.30 -4.24 7.96
C GLY A 122 -15.46 -4.66 6.51
N LEU A 123 -15.46 -3.73 5.55
CA LEU A 123 -15.45 -4.04 4.13
C LEU A 123 -14.03 -4.37 3.67
N VAL A 124 -13.90 -5.37 2.81
CA VAL A 124 -12.72 -5.56 1.95
C VAL A 124 -13.14 -5.30 0.52
N GLU A 125 -12.42 -4.41 -0.14
CA GLU A 125 -12.54 -4.13 -1.56
C GLU A 125 -11.42 -4.84 -2.31
N TYR A 126 -11.71 -5.44 -3.46
CA TYR A 126 -10.73 -6.01 -4.36
C TYR A 126 -10.99 -5.56 -5.78
N SER A 127 -9.96 -5.12 -6.48
CA SER A 127 -10.02 -4.75 -7.89
C SER A 127 -8.76 -5.18 -8.63
N VAL A 128 -8.84 -5.29 -9.96
CA VAL A 128 -7.69 -5.53 -10.83
C VAL A 128 -7.61 -4.41 -11.85
N THR A 129 -6.45 -3.79 -12.00
CA THR A 129 -6.24 -2.79 -13.06
C THR A 129 -6.17 -3.50 -14.40
N GLY A 130 -6.95 -3.08 -15.41
CA GLY A 130 -6.85 -3.66 -16.75
C GLY A 130 -8.22 -3.89 -17.41
N SER A 131 -8.39 -5.08 -18.02
CA SER A 131 -9.52 -5.43 -18.89
C SER A 131 -10.84 -5.64 -18.16
N ASP A 132 -10.80 -6.06 -16.90
CA ASP A 132 -11.95 -6.11 -16.00
C ASP A 132 -11.67 -5.24 -14.78
N THR A 133 -12.30 -4.08 -14.74
CA THR A 133 -12.21 -3.13 -13.61
C THR A 133 -13.28 -3.41 -12.55
N SER A 134 -13.89 -4.60 -12.55
CA SER A 134 -14.90 -4.96 -11.57
C SER A 134 -14.33 -4.88 -10.15
N VAL A 135 -14.98 -4.04 -9.34
CA VAL A 135 -14.71 -3.93 -7.92
C VAL A 135 -15.56 -4.96 -7.20
N ARG A 136 -14.90 -5.78 -6.38
CA ARG A 136 -15.51 -6.86 -5.61
C ARG A 136 -15.45 -6.51 -4.14
N TYR A 137 -16.47 -6.95 -3.41
CA TYR A 137 -16.64 -6.59 -2.01
C TYR A 137 -16.83 -7.83 -1.15
N PHE A 138 -16.13 -7.88 -0.03
CA PHE A 138 -16.23 -8.95 0.95
C PHE A 138 -16.46 -8.35 2.34
N ARG A 139 -17.27 -9.02 3.16
CA ARG A 139 -17.45 -8.66 4.58
C ARG A 139 -17.10 -9.90 5.41
N PRO A 140 -15.84 -10.05 5.85
CA PRO A 140 -15.41 -11.22 6.61
C PRO A 140 -16.10 -11.33 7.98
N GLY A 141 -16.65 -10.23 8.51
CA GLY A 141 -17.33 -10.17 9.81
C GLY A 141 -16.45 -9.48 10.86
N PRO A 142 -15.38 -10.13 11.35
CA PRO A 142 -14.44 -9.51 12.29
C PRO A 142 -13.59 -8.40 11.63
N PRO A 143 -12.95 -7.51 12.43
CA PRO A 143 -12.08 -6.46 11.92
C PRO A 143 -10.91 -6.99 11.08
N VAL A 144 -10.69 -6.38 9.92
CA VAL A 144 -9.57 -6.70 9.03
C VAL A 144 -8.30 -6.04 9.54
N ARG A 145 -7.26 -6.84 9.78
CA ARG A 145 -5.96 -6.41 10.34
C ARG A 145 -4.82 -6.51 9.35
N ALA A 146 -4.89 -7.44 8.41
CA ALA A 146 -3.85 -7.66 7.42
C ALA A 146 -4.46 -8.20 6.14
N LEU A 147 -3.88 -7.84 5.01
CA LEU A 147 -4.22 -8.36 3.70
C LEU A 147 -2.96 -8.88 3.02
N SER A 148 -3.12 -9.86 2.15
CA SER A 148 -2.12 -10.26 1.17
C SER A 148 -2.84 -10.71 -0.10
N VAL A 149 -2.28 -10.37 -1.25
CA VAL A 149 -2.77 -10.83 -2.56
C VAL A 149 -1.70 -11.69 -3.20
N LEU A 150 -2.06 -12.92 -3.58
CA LEU A 150 -1.16 -13.81 -4.30
C LEU A 150 -1.14 -13.45 -5.79
N ARG A 151 -0.08 -13.83 -6.52
CA ARG A 151 0.00 -13.63 -7.98
C ARG A 151 -1.15 -14.26 -8.76
N GLY A 152 -1.78 -15.30 -8.22
CA GLY A 152 -2.98 -15.92 -8.77
C GLY A 152 -4.29 -15.18 -8.50
N GLY A 153 -4.26 -14.00 -7.86
CA GLY A 153 -5.44 -13.19 -7.52
C GLY A 153 -6.16 -13.58 -6.22
N VAL A 154 -5.74 -14.67 -5.58
CA VAL A 154 -6.26 -15.08 -4.26
C VAL A 154 -5.96 -14.01 -3.21
N VAL A 155 -6.98 -13.66 -2.42
CA VAL A 155 -6.87 -12.70 -1.32
C VAL A 155 -6.85 -13.45 0.01
N LEU A 156 -5.83 -13.18 0.83
CA LEU A 156 -5.73 -13.64 2.21
C LEU A 156 -6.11 -12.48 3.13
N ILE A 157 -7.06 -12.72 4.02
CA ILE A 157 -7.60 -11.73 4.95
C ILE A 157 -7.31 -12.18 6.37
N GLY A 158 -6.39 -11.49 7.05
CA GLY A 158 -6.13 -11.66 8.47
C GLY A 158 -7.07 -10.79 9.28
N THR A 159 -7.82 -11.41 10.19
CA THR A 159 -8.71 -10.72 11.14
C THR A 159 -8.24 -10.94 12.57
N ASP A 160 -8.92 -10.36 13.55
CA ASP A 160 -8.66 -10.61 14.98
C ASP A 160 -8.84 -12.10 15.37
N GLU A 161 -9.62 -12.86 14.62
CA GLU A 161 -10.05 -14.22 15.01
C GLU A 161 -9.62 -15.31 14.01
N SER A 162 -9.34 -14.95 12.76
CA SER A 162 -9.19 -15.92 11.68
C SER A 162 -8.35 -15.41 10.51
N LEU A 163 -7.79 -16.35 9.76
CA LEU A 163 -7.25 -16.15 8.42
C LEU A 163 -8.26 -16.70 7.41
N ILE A 164 -8.77 -15.85 6.53
CA ILE A 164 -9.76 -16.20 5.51
C ILE A 164 -9.08 -16.14 4.15
N CYS A 165 -9.31 -17.16 3.32
CA CYS A 165 -8.86 -17.21 1.93
C CYS A 165 -10.05 -16.99 1.01
N VAL A 166 -9.93 -16.07 0.07
CA VAL A 166 -10.98 -15.74 -0.90
C VAL A 166 -10.40 -15.84 -2.30
N GLU A 167 -11.07 -16.61 -3.16
CA GLU A 167 -10.82 -16.67 -4.60
C GLU A 167 -11.85 -15.76 -5.30
N PRO A 168 -11.44 -14.57 -5.79
CA PRO A 168 -12.35 -13.68 -6.50
C PRO A 168 -12.66 -14.30 -7.87
N SER A 169 -13.85 -14.91 -8.02
CA SER A 169 -14.34 -15.56 -9.26
C SER A 169 -14.89 -14.60 -10.31
#